data_AF-A0A7S3Y316-F1
#
_entry.id   AF-A0A7S3Y316-F1
#
_cell.length_a   1.000
_cell.length_b   1.000
_cell.length_c   1.000
_cell.angle_alpha   90.00
_cell.angle_beta   90.00
_cell.angle_gamma   90.00
#
_symmetry.space_group_name_H-M   'P 1'
#
loop_
_entity.id
_entity.type
_entity.pdbx_description
1 polymer ?
#
loop_
_entity_poly.entity_id
_entity_poly.type
_entity_poly.pdbx_seq_one_letter_code
_entity_poly.pdbx_strand_id
1 'polypeptide(L)'
;RRWEDLGPEERERAVVLVGLGGGHYAPKHGDAARRPGAWLGHVLASYNFDFEGDAAGWQGAVAAAVASTRAGFPGCGAVVAHVDKKAFRGADRARLVDFLALELGVPHVFKLSELREREAAAAAATGVAEDAAAEAASIC
;
A
#
# COMPACT_ATOMS: atom_id res chain seq x y z
N ARG A 1 -9.21 -0.09 15.37
CA ARG A 1 -10.21 -0.53 14.37
C ARG A 1 -9.70 -1.85 13.81
N ARG A 2 -10.51 -2.91 13.76
CA ARG A 2 -10.08 -4.18 13.14
C ARG A 2 -10.66 -4.26 11.72
N TRP A 3 -10.02 -5.01 10.84
CA TRP A 3 -10.48 -5.15 9.45
C TRP A 3 -11.85 -5.81 9.38
N GLU A 4 -12.08 -6.76 10.29
CA GLU A 4 -13.30 -7.55 10.39
C GLU A 4 -14.51 -6.69 10.75
N ASP A 5 -14.29 -5.56 11.43
CA ASP A 5 -15.34 -4.64 11.86
C ASP A 5 -15.81 -3.71 10.73
N LEU A 6 -15.11 -3.66 9.58
CA LEU A 6 -15.49 -2.83 8.44
C LEU A 6 -16.61 -3.46 7.62
N GLY A 7 -17.58 -2.65 7.21
CA GLY A 7 -18.58 -3.03 6.21
C GLY A 7 -17.97 -3.23 4.81
N PRO A 8 -18.66 -3.93 3.89
CA PRO A 8 -18.15 -4.20 2.55
C PRO A 8 -17.73 -2.94 1.79
N GLU A 9 -18.53 -1.88 1.82
CA GLU A 9 -18.23 -0.61 1.15
C GLU A 9 -17.01 0.11 1.74
N GLU A 10 -16.83 0.04 3.07
CA GLU A 10 -15.66 0.61 3.72
C GLU A 10 -14.38 -0.15 3.33
N ARG A 11 -14.47 -1.48 3.19
CA ARG A 11 -13.34 -2.31 2.72
C ARG A 11 -13.01 -1.99 1.27
N GLU A 12 -14.02 -1.86 0.42
CA GLU A 12 -13.82 -1.55 -0.99
C GLU A 12 -13.20 -0.16 -1.20
N ARG A 13 -13.42 0.79 -0.29
CA ARG A 13 -12.73 2.09 -0.30
C ARG A 13 -11.35 2.07 0.36
N ALA A 14 -11.04 1.03 1.13
CA ALA A 14 -9.79 0.94 1.86
C ALA A 14 -8.60 0.61 0.96
N VAL A 15 -7.48 1.29 1.22
CA VAL A 15 -6.20 1.04 0.56
C VAL A 15 -5.28 0.32 1.53
N VAL A 16 -4.79 -0.84 1.12
CA VAL A 16 -3.91 -1.68 1.95
C VAL A 16 -2.48 -1.56 1.43
N LEU A 17 -1.58 -1.16 2.32
CA LEU A 17 -0.19 -0.87 2.01
C LEU A 17 0.68 -2.10 2.31
N VAL A 18 1.57 -2.42 1.37
CA VAL A 18 2.73 -3.28 1.61
C VAL A 18 3.95 -2.38 1.71
N GLY A 19 4.57 -2.34 2.89
CA GLY A 19 5.74 -1.50 3.14
C GLY A 19 7.02 -2.16 2.61
N LEU A 20 7.77 -1.48 1.78
CA LEU A 20 9.01 -1.98 1.20
C LEU A 20 10.17 -1.02 1.47
N GLY A 21 11.17 -1.52 2.18
CA GLY A 21 12.35 -0.79 2.58
C GLY A 21 12.25 -0.14 3.97
N GLY A 22 13.22 0.72 4.24
CA GLY A 22 13.38 1.38 5.53
C GLY A 22 14.22 0.54 6.50
N GLY A 23 14.48 1.13 7.67
CA GLY A 23 15.13 0.43 8.78
C GLY A 23 14.15 -0.45 9.55
N HIS A 24 14.64 -1.14 10.59
CA HIS A 24 13.86 -2.04 11.45
C HIS A 24 12.51 -1.46 11.93
N TYR A 25 12.46 -0.16 12.21
CA TYR A 25 11.28 0.53 12.72
C TYR A 25 10.32 1.08 11.65
N ALA A 26 10.76 1.10 10.37
CA ALA A 26 10.00 1.56 9.20
C ALA A 26 8.96 2.69 9.46
N PRO A 27 9.35 3.82 10.09
CA PRO A 27 8.41 4.80 10.64
C PRO A 27 7.50 5.42 9.56
N LYS A 28 8.02 5.61 8.34
CA LYS A 28 7.27 6.16 7.20
C LYS A 28 6.08 5.28 6.80
N HIS A 29 6.18 3.97 6.92
CA HIS A 29 5.08 3.07 6.60
C HIS A 29 4.01 3.13 7.70
N GLY A 30 4.43 3.24 8.97
CA GLY A 30 3.52 3.50 10.08
C GLY A 30 2.80 4.85 9.97
N ASP A 31 3.49 5.91 9.54
CA ASP A 31 2.87 7.21 9.25
C ASP A 31 1.82 7.11 8.13
N ALA A 32 2.08 6.30 7.10
CA ALA A 32 1.13 6.05 6.03
C ALA A 32 -0.15 5.37 6.55
N ALA A 33 0.02 4.38 7.43
CA ALA A 33 -1.06 3.59 8.02
C ALA A 33 -1.93 4.37 9.00
N ARG A 34 -1.43 5.49 9.55
CA ARG A 34 -2.20 6.37 10.44
C ARG A 34 -3.25 7.20 9.70
N ARG A 35 -3.26 7.17 8.36
CA ARG A 35 -4.22 7.92 7.55
C ARG A 35 -5.58 7.22 7.55
N PRO A 36 -6.69 7.97 7.55
CA PRO A 36 -8.02 7.39 7.39
C PRO A 36 -8.11 6.57 6.08
N GLY A 37 -8.67 5.37 6.15
CA GLY A 37 -8.84 4.49 4.99
C GLY A 37 -7.58 3.73 4.56
N ALA A 38 -6.41 4.06 5.12
CA ALA A 38 -5.17 3.33 4.86
C ALA A 38 -4.97 2.23 5.91
N TRP A 39 -4.60 1.04 5.43
CA TRP A 39 -4.26 -0.10 6.27
C TRP A 39 -2.84 -0.56 5.93
N LEU A 40 -2.15 -1.14 6.91
CA LEU A 40 -0.82 -1.68 6.70
C LEU A 40 -0.87 -3.20 6.81
N GLY A 41 -0.45 -3.87 5.74
CA GLY A 41 -0.19 -5.29 5.72
C GLY A 41 1.24 -5.60 6.12
N HIS A 42 1.93 -6.37 5.28
CA HIS A 42 3.31 -6.74 5.55
C HIS A 42 4.29 -5.59 5.29
N VAL A 43 5.38 -5.58 6.07
CA VAL A 43 6.50 -4.67 5.88
C VAL A 43 7.79 -5.48 5.75
N LEU A 44 8.53 -5.24 4.67
CA LEU A 44 9.86 -5.80 4.43
C LEU A 44 10.89 -4.70 4.57
N ALA A 45 11.86 -4.87 5.47
CA ALA A 45 12.91 -3.88 5.69
C ALA A 45 13.99 -3.97 4.59
N SER A 46 14.81 -2.93 4.44
CA SER A 46 15.83 -2.88 3.37
C SER A 46 16.80 -4.06 3.37
N TYR A 47 17.15 -4.60 4.53
CA TYR A 47 18.10 -5.72 4.65
C TYR A 47 17.51 -7.05 4.15
N ASN A 48 16.21 -7.13 3.90
CA ASN A 48 15.58 -8.30 3.27
C ASN A 48 15.79 -8.34 1.75
N PHE A 49 16.38 -7.29 1.17
CA PHE A 49 16.60 -7.17 -0.26
C PHE A 49 18.07 -7.32 -0.60
N ASP A 50 18.45 -8.51 -1.06
CA ASP A 50 19.74 -8.74 -1.69
C ASP A 50 19.60 -8.57 -3.22
N PHE A 51 19.89 -7.37 -3.70
CA PHE A 51 19.83 -7.06 -5.14
C PHE A 51 21.10 -7.45 -5.91
N GLU A 52 22.18 -7.79 -5.21
CA GLU A 52 23.47 -8.17 -5.79
C GLU A 52 23.63 -9.70 -5.86
N GLY A 53 22.98 -10.43 -4.96
CA GLY A 53 22.87 -11.88 -4.97
C GLY A 53 21.73 -12.43 -5.82
N ASP A 54 21.18 -13.58 -5.42
CA ASP A 54 20.13 -14.26 -6.17
C ASP A 54 18.79 -13.50 -6.06
N ALA A 55 18.33 -12.97 -7.19
CA ALA A 55 17.07 -12.22 -7.31
C ALA A 55 15.85 -13.01 -6.81
N ALA A 56 15.91 -14.35 -6.85
CA ALA A 56 14.83 -15.22 -6.36
C ALA A 56 14.47 -14.97 -4.89
N GLY A 57 15.44 -14.52 -4.07
CA GLY A 57 15.22 -14.28 -2.64
C GLY A 57 14.25 -13.14 -2.35
N TRP A 58 14.59 -11.93 -2.80
CA TRP A 58 13.78 -10.75 -2.50
C TRP A 58 12.49 -10.71 -3.31
N GLN A 59 12.49 -11.20 -4.55
CA GLN A 59 11.29 -11.29 -5.38
C GLN A 59 10.25 -12.23 -4.75
N GLY A 60 10.70 -13.40 -4.28
CA GLY A 60 9.85 -14.35 -3.56
C GLY A 60 9.30 -13.77 -2.27
N ALA A 61 10.13 -13.07 -1.49
CA ALA A 61 9.69 -12.40 -0.26
C ALA A 61 8.62 -11.33 -0.53
N VAL A 62 8.82 -10.50 -1.56
CA VAL A 62 7.84 -9.47 -1.97
C VAL A 62 6.55 -10.12 -2.45
N ALA A 63 6.63 -11.15 -3.29
CA ALA A 63 5.45 -11.87 -3.79
C ALA A 63 4.65 -12.50 -2.64
N ALA A 64 5.33 -13.15 -1.69
CA ALA A 64 4.70 -13.73 -0.51
C ALA A 64 4.05 -12.67 0.38
N ALA A 65 4.72 -11.53 0.61
CA ALA A 65 4.17 -10.42 1.39
C ALA A 65 2.92 -9.82 0.73
N VAL A 66 2.92 -9.65 -0.59
CA VAL A 66 1.76 -9.17 -1.35
C VAL A 66 0.61 -10.19 -1.29
N ALA A 67 0.89 -11.47 -1.54
CA ALA A 67 -0.12 -12.53 -1.50
C ALA A 67 -0.76 -12.65 -0.12
N SER A 68 0.06 -12.67 0.94
CA SER A 68 -0.45 -12.73 2.32
C SER A 68 -1.22 -11.48 2.70
N THR A 69 -0.85 -10.30 2.19
CA THR A 69 -1.60 -9.07 2.41
C THR A 69 -2.95 -9.11 1.69
N ARG A 70 -3.02 -9.56 0.43
CA ARG A 70 -4.30 -9.76 -0.28
C ARG A 70 -5.21 -10.74 0.47
N ALA A 71 -4.65 -11.83 1.00
CA ALA A 71 -5.40 -12.82 1.76
C ALA A 71 -5.91 -12.30 3.12
N GLY A 72 -5.11 -11.47 3.81
CA GLY A 72 -5.47 -10.88 5.10
C GLY A 72 -6.50 -9.75 5.00
N PHE A 73 -6.61 -9.11 3.83
CA PHE A 73 -7.50 -7.98 3.58
C PHE A 73 -8.50 -8.24 2.44
N PRO A 74 -9.38 -9.26 2.56
CA PRO A 74 -10.34 -9.58 1.52
C PRO A 74 -11.34 -8.43 1.33
N GLY A 75 -11.65 -8.13 0.07
CA GLY A 75 -12.56 -7.06 -0.31
C GLY A 75 -11.95 -5.66 -0.26
N CYS A 76 -10.62 -5.54 -0.08
CA CYS A 76 -9.97 -4.24 -0.19
C CYS A 76 -10.05 -3.70 -1.63
N GLY A 77 -10.27 -2.39 -1.80
CA GLY A 77 -10.28 -1.77 -3.12
C GLY A 77 -8.95 -1.85 -3.83
N ALA A 78 -7.84 -1.68 -3.10
CA ALA A 78 -6.52 -1.75 -3.66
C ALA A 78 -5.46 -2.22 -2.65
N VAL A 79 -4.53 -3.04 -3.15
CA VAL A 79 -3.24 -3.28 -2.50
C VAL A 79 -2.18 -2.47 -3.21
N VAL A 80 -1.45 -1.63 -2.46
CA VAL A 80 -0.45 -0.69 -2.99
C VAL A 80 0.88 -0.90 -2.29
N ALA A 81 1.97 -0.94 -3.04
CA ALA A 81 3.31 -0.98 -2.48
C ALA A 81 3.76 0.43 -2.08
N HIS A 82 4.00 0.65 -0.79
CA HIS A 82 4.61 1.87 -0.29
C HIS A 82 6.13 1.66 -0.21
N VAL A 83 6.88 2.24 -1.14
CA VAL A 83 8.32 2.06 -1.27
C VAL A 83 9.06 3.24 -0.64
N ASP A 84 9.94 2.99 0.33
CA ASP A 84 10.79 4.07 0.83
C ASP A 84 11.85 4.44 -0.21
N LYS A 85 11.67 5.60 -0.83
CA LYS A 85 12.58 6.11 -1.88
C LYS A 85 14.05 6.17 -1.44
N LYS A 86 14.33 6.41 -0.15
CA LYS A 86 15.70 6.54 0.39
C LYS A 86 16.30 5.22 0.86
N ALA A 87 15.53 4.14 0.85
CA ALA A 87 15.95 2.83 1.34
C ALA A 87 16.83 2.04 0.36
N PHE A 88 16.79 2.39 -0.93
CA PHE A 88 17.40 1.63 -2.01
C PHE A 88 18.21 2.53 -2.95
N ARG A 89 19.24 1.96 -3.59
CA ARG A 89 19.95 2.63 -4.69
C ARG A 89 19.01 2.83 -5.88
N GLY A 90 19.39 3.72 -6.79
CA GLY A 90 18.56 4.09 -7.94
C GLY A 90 18.16 2.89 -8.83
N ALA A 91 19.14 2.08 -9.21
CA ALA A 91 18.93 0.90 -10.06
C ALA A 91 18.11 -0.20 -9.36
N ASP A 92 18.42 -0.48 -8.10
CA ASP A 92 17.70 -1.49 -7.30
C ASP A 92 16.23 -1.12 -7.11
N ARG A 93 15.97 0.16 -6.86
CA ARG A 93 14.59 0.67 -6.77
C ARG A 93 13.85 0.52 -8.10
N ALA A 94 14.51 0.77 -9.23
CA ALA A 94 13.88 0.57 -10.54
C ALA A 94 13.51 -0.90 -10.74
N ARG A 95 14.43 -1.83 -10.46
CA ARG A 95 14.17 -3.28 -10.48
C ARG A 95 12.99 -3.70 -9.61
N LEU A 96 12.90 -3.15 -8.39
CA LEU A 96 11.79 -3.41 -7.49
C LEU A 96 10.46 -2.90 -8.06
N VAL A 97 10.45 -1.68 -8.59
CA VAL A 97 9.25 -1.08 -9.18
C VAL A 97 8.80 -1.84 -10.42
N ASP A 98 9.73 -2.24 -11.29
CA ASP A 98 9.45 -3.04 -12.48
C ASP A 98 8.87 -4.40 -12.08
N PHE A 99 9.45 -5.07 -11.08
CA PHE A 99 8.91 -6.33 -10.57
C PHE A 99 7.49 -6.18 -10.02
N LEU A 100 7.22 -5.13 -9.24
CA LEU A 100 5.88 -4.87 -8.70
C LEU A 100 4.85 -4.65 -9.83
N ALA A 101 5.22 -3.87 -10.85
CA ALA A 101 4.32 -3.53 -11.94
C ALA A 101 4.10 -4.69 -12.92
N LEU A 102 5.18 -5.34 -13.37
CA LEU A 102 5.15 -6.33 -14.44
C LEU A 102 4.77 -7.72 -13.94
N GLU A 103 5.28 -8.14 -12.79
CA GLU A 103 5.07 -9.51 -12.29
C GLU A 103 3.87 -9.60 -11.33
N LEU A 104 3.65 -8.58 -10.49
CA LEU A 104 2.62 -8.63 -9.44
C LEU A 104 1.36 -7.80 -9.76
N GLY A 105 1.43 -6.91 -10.77
CA GLY A 105 0.37 -5.96 -11.09
C GLY A 105 0.04 -5.03 -9.91
N VAL A 106 1.01 -4.76 -9.03
CA VAL A 106 0.82 -3.94 -7.84
C VAL A 106 1.33 -2.52 -8.12
N PRO A 107 0.47 -1.49 -8.01
CA PRO A 107 0.92 -0.12 -8.12
C PRO A 107 1.80 0.24 -6.93
N HIS A 108 2.75 1.15 -7.14
CA HIS A 108 3.61 1.66 -6.08
C HIS A 108 3.36 3.16 -5.84
N VAL A 109 3.74 3.60 -4.65
CA VAL A 109 3.84 5.01 -4.26
C VAL A 109 5.13 5.23 -3.48
N PHE A 110 5.70 6.44 -3.59
CA PHE A 110 6.86 6.85 -2.80
C PHE A 110 6.48 7.85 -1.71
N LYS A 111 5.39 8.58 -1.92
CA LYS A 111 4.94 9.65 -1.01
C LYS A 111 3.51 9.41 -0.58
N LEU A 112 3.21 9.92 0.62
CA LEU A 112 1.86 9.91 1.18
C LEU A 112 0.85 10.75 0.40
N SER A 113 1.30 11.75 -0.36
CA SER A 113 0.42 12.55 -1.21
C SER A 113 -0.16 11.74 -2.37
N GLU A 114 0.65 10.84 -2.94
CA GLU A 114 0.27 9.97 -4.07
C GLU A 114 -0.77 8.92 -3.64
N LEU A 115 -0.82 8.58 -2.34
CA LEU A 115 -1.86 7.71 -1.80
C LEU A 115 -3.25 8.33 -1.92
N ARG A 116 -3.40 9.64 -1.73
CA ARG A 116 -4.71 10.33 -1.81
C ARG A 116 -5.31 10.24 -3.20
N GLU A 117 -4.47 10.40 -4.22
CA GLU A 117 -4.88 10.31 -5.62
C GLU A 117 -5.37 8.89 -5.94
N ARG A 118 -4.75 7.87 -5.32
CA ARG A 118 -5.14 6.47 -5.49
C ARG A 118 -6.35 6.06 -4.65
N GLU A 119 -6.48 6.57 -3.43
CA GLU A 119 -7.70 6.45 -2.61
C GLU A 119 -8.89 7.04 -3.37
N ALA A 120 -8.72 8.23 -3.96
CA ALA A 120 -9.74 8.88 -4.79
C ALA A 120 -10.05 8.09 -6.06
N ALA A 121 -9.03 7.53 -6.74
CA ALA A 121 -9.23 6.69 -7.91
C ALA A 121 -9.96 5.37 -7.58
N ALA A 122 -9.63 4.72 -6.45
CA ALA A 122 -10.31 3.52 -5.97
C ALA A 122 -11.78 3.83 -5.60
N ALA A 123 -12.04 4.98 -4.96
CA ALA A 123 -13.39 5.44 -4.65
C ALA A 123 -14.19 5.90 -5.90
N ALA A 124 -13.52 6.36 -6.96
CA ALA A 124 -14.17 6.74 -8.21
C ALA A 124 -14.51 5.52 -9.09
N ALA A 125 -13.69 4.46 -9.04
CA ALA A 125 -13.95 3.21 -9.75
C ALA A 125 -15.17 2.45 -9.21
N THR A 126 -15.59 2.73 -7.98
CA THR A 126 -16.73 2.07 -7.31
C THR A 126 -18.07 2.79 -7.49
N GLY A 127 -18.13 3.88 -8.25
CA GLY A 127 -19.41 4.48 -8.65
C GLY A 127 -20.27 5.01 -7.51
N VAL A 128 -19.68 5.42 -6.39
CA VAL A 128 -20.38 6.12 -5.31
C VAL A 128 -19.82 7.53 -5.16
N ALA A 129 -20.23 8.37 -6.11
CA ALA A 129 -20.30 9.81 -5.90
C ALA A 129 -21.52 10.11 -5.02
N GLU A 130 -21.39 11.09 -4.12
CA GLU A 130 -22.37 11.56 -3.13
C GLU A 130 -22.52 10.56 -1.95
N ASP A 131 -21.92 10.81 -0.77
CA ASP A 131 -22.58 11.63 0.25
C ASP A 131 -21.61 12.13 1.38
N ALA A 132 -20.34 12.43 1.06
CA ALA A 132 -19.39 12.91 2.08
C ALA A 132 -19.35 14.45 2.22
N ALA A 133 -20.12 15.19 1.42
CA ALA A 133 -20.15 16.66 1.45
C ALA A 133 -21.25 17.25 2.34
N ALA A 134 -22.17 16.44 2.90
CA ALA A 134 -23.33 16.95 3.62
C ALA A 134 -23.09 17.29 5.11
N GLU A 135 -22.02 16.79 5.75
CA GLU A 135 -21.81 16.99 7.20
C GLU A 135 -20.97 18.25 7.56
N ALA A 136 -20.69 19.13 6.59
CA ALA A 136 -19.97 20.39 6.83
C ALA A 136 -20.83 21.66 6.70
N ALA A 137 -22.13 21.53 6.40
CA ALA A 137 -23.02 22.68 6.15
C ALA A 137 -24.27 22.74 7.06
N SER A 138 -24.32 21.97 8.15
CA SER A 138 -25.43 22.01 9.13
C SER A 138 -24.99 22.29 10.57
N ILE A 139 -23.82 22.90 10.77
CA ILE A 139 -23.44 23.54 12.03
C ILE A 139 -22.66 24.82 11.70
N CYS A 140 -23.38 25.85 11.25
CA CYS A 140 -23.08 27.28 11.38
C CYS A 140 -24.20 28.09 10.72
#